data_AF-A0A6V7HVT7-F1
#
_entry.id   AF-A0A6V7HVT7-F1
#
_cell.length_a   1.000
_cell.length_b   1.000
_cell.length_c   1.000
_cell.angle_alpha   90.00
_cell.angle_beta   90.00
_cell.angle_gamma   90.00
#
_symmetry.space_group_name_H-M   'P 1'
#
loop_
_entity.id
_entity.type
_entity.pdbx_description
1 polymer ?
#
loop_
_entity_poly.entity_id
_entity_poly.type
_entity_poly.pdbx_seq_one_letter_code
_entity_poly.pdbx_strand_id
1 'polypeptide(L)'
;CLAYMCRKATLVVLDSQVWISTLQEQLLSIPGEAATQVLYATIPLIRASHTIRDSLVLILRKALYRKGVETRKMAVTGFLQFLSNLKIAPFSLSQSSSSTANSSSIFTQATLERGSQSSRASSRTNVAFCQEILIILTKCFSHECEVRQHLYKGLADAVCVNPELAEPTIDLLLEHFSDFYETDEEVKPPVRFDECSGIAGLEAVLQ
;
A
#
# COMPACT_ATOMS: atom_id res chain seq x y z
N CYS A 1 14.59 -16.24 -11.10
CA CYS A 1 13.66 -17.33 -11.49
C CYS A 1 12.24 -17.12 -10.97
N LEU A 2 12.01 -17.01 -9.66
CA LEU A 2 10.67 -16.81 -9.08
C LEU A 2 9.91 -15.62 -9.70
N ALA A 3 10.54 -14.45 -9.79
CA ALA A 3 9.92 -13.25 -10.40
C ALA A 3 9.52 -13.46 -11.87
N TYR A 4 10.27 -14.28 -12.61
CA TYR A 4 9.94 -14.61 -14.00
C TYR A 4 8.71 -15.52 -14.06
N MET A 5 8.64 -16.56 -13.20
CA MET A 5 7.49 -17.46 -13.12
C MET A 5 6.21 -16.72 -12.70
N CYS A 6 6.28 -15.87 -11.68
CA CYS A 6 5.12 -15.10 -11.23
C CYS A 6 4.59 -14.13 -12.29
N ARG A 7 5.44 -13.62 -13.19
CA ARG A 7 5.05 -12.70 -14.28
C ARG A 7 4.57 -13.41 -15.54
N LYS A 8 5.23 -14.49 -15.95
CA LYS A 8 4.99 -15.17 -17.24
C LYS A 8 4.05 -16.37 -17.13
N ALA A 9 3.95 -16.98 -15.96
CA ALA A 9 3.16 -18.18 -15.72
C ALA A 9 2.22 -17.99 -14.50
N THR A 10 1.64 -16.80 -14.36
CA THR A 10 0.78 -16.44 -13.22
C THR A 10 -0.31 -17.47 -12.96
N LEU A 11 -1.01 -17.94 -14.00
CA LEU A 11 -2.10 -18.92 -13.85
C LEU A 11 -1.61 -20.29 -13.33
N VAL A 12 -0.44 -20.75 -13.78
CA VAL A 12 0.17 -22.01 -13.29
C VAL A 12 0.61 -21.87 -11.84
N VAL A 13 1.14 -20.71 -11.47
CA VAL A 13 1.53 -20.43 -10.08
C VAL A 13 0.30 -20.36 -9.16
N LEU A 14 -0.82 -19.80 -9.64
CA LEU A 14 -2.08 -19.75 -8.90
C LEU A 14 -2.68 -21.13 -8.65
N ASP A 15 -2.50 -22.09 -9.58
CA ASP A 15 -2.92 -23.48 -9.35
C ASP A 15 -2.17 -24.12 -8.17
N SER A 16 -0.94 -23.68 -7.94
CA SER A 16 -0.09 -24.07 -6.82
C SER A 16 -0.11 -23.09 -5.62
N GLN A 17 -1.25 -22.43 -5.35
CA GLN A 17 -1.35 -21.35 -4.37
C GLN A 17 -0.82 -21.69 -2.97
N VAL A 18 -0.99 -22.94 -2.51
CA VAL A 18 -0.53 -23.40 -1.19
C VAL A 18 0.95 -23.13 -0.97
N TRP A 19 1.79 -23.42 -1.97
CA TRP A 19 3.24 -23.22 -1.88
C TRP A 19 3.62 -21.75 -1.80
N ILE A 20 2.87 -20.88 -2.48
CA ILE A 20 3.08 -19.42 -2.41
C ILE A 20 2.70 -18.90 -1.02
N SER A 21 1.58 -19.34 -0.45
CA SER A 21 1.21 -18.96 0.91
C SER A 21 2.23 -19.44 1.94
N THR A 22 2.72 -20.68 1.83
CA THR A 22 3.81 -21.18 2.68
C THR A 22 5.08 -20.36 2.53
N LEU A 23 5.46 -19.98 1.30
CA LEU A 23 6.61 -19.11 1.05
C LEU A 23 6.44 -17.73 1.71
N GLN A 24 5.23 -17.15 1.63
CA GLN A 24 4.92 -15.89 2.29
C GLN A 24 5.05 -16.01 3.81
N GLU A 25 4.58 -17.10 4.41
CA GLU A 25 4.70 -17.32 5.86
C GLU A 25 6.17 -17.36 6.32
N GLN A 26 7.07 -17.87 5.48
CA GLN A 26 8.51 -17.88 5.75
C GLN A 26 9.18 -16.51 5.60
N LEU A 27 8.51 -15.47 5.07
CA LEU A 27 9.08 -14.13 4.95
C LEU A 27 9.53 -13.55 6.30
N LEU A 28 8.85 -13.94 7.39
CA LEU A 28 9.24 -13.51 8.73
C LEU A 28 10.51 -14.21 9.22
N SER A 29 10.86 -15.38 8.70
CA SER A 29 12.01 -16.18 9.18
C SER A 29 13.32 -15.87 8.43
N ILE A 30 13.24 -15.16 7.30
CA ILE A 30 14.34 -14.89 6.37
C ILE A 30 14.92 -13.48 6.66
N PRO A 31 16.22 -13.22 6.40
CA PRO A 31 16.79 -11.87 6.48
C PRO A 31 16.04 -10.87 5.60
N GLY A 32 15.91 -9.63 6.08
CA GLY A 32 15.05 -8.59 5.50
C GLY A 32 15.30 -8.29 4.02
N GLU A 33 16.55 -8.32 3.57
CA GLU A 33 16.90 -8.09 2.16
C GLU A 33 16.40 -9.22 1.25
N ALA A 34 16.64 -10.48 1.62
CA ALA A 34 16.15 -11.62 0.85
C ALA A 34 14.61 -11.70 0.89
N ALA A 35 13.99 -11.41 2.04
CA ALA A 35 12.54 -11.31 2.15
C ALA A 35 11.96 -10.22 1.23
N THR A 36 12.65 -9.08 1.10
CA THR A 36 12.26 -7.99 0.19
C THR A 36 12.33 -8.42 -1.28
N GLN A 37 13.35 -9.18 -1.68
CA GLN A 37 13.44 -9.73 -3.04
C GLN A 37 12.32 -10.73 -3.36
N VAL A 38 11.97 -11.60 -2.40
CA VAL A 38 10.84 -12.52 -2.53
C VAL A 38 9.52 -11.75 -2.65
N LEU A 39 9.34 -10.72 -1.81
CA LEU A 39 8.18 -9.83 -1.87
C LEU A 39 8.03 -9.23 -3.28
N TYR A 40 9.08 -8.61 -3.83
CA TYR A 40 9.07 -8.06 -5.20
C TYR A 40 8.72 -9.09 -6.27
N ALA A 41 9.20 -10.33 -6.12
CA ALA A 41 8.89 -11.42 -7.04
C ALA A 41 7.40 -11.82 -7.01
N THR A 42 6.76 -11.74 -5.84
CA THR A 42 5.35 -12.12 -5.65
C THR A 42 4.35 -11.02 -6.00
N ILE A 43 4.79 -9.77 -6.21
CA ILE A 43 3.92 -8.63 -6.56
C ILE A 43 2.92 -8.91 -7.69
N PRO A 44 3.28 -9.55 -8.81
CA PRO A 44 2.34 -9.81 -9.90
C PRO A 44 1.14 -10.65 -9.48
N LEU A 45 1.28 -11.49 -8.44
CA LEU A 45 0.22 -12.37 -7.94
C LEU A 45 -0.84 -11.61 -7.15
N ILE A 46 -0.48 -10.46 -6.58
CA ILE A 46 -1.38 -9.59 -5.78
C ILE A 46 -2.61 -9.16 -6.58
N ARG A 47 -2.42 -8.86 -7.88
CA ARG A 47 -3.50 -8.45 -8.78
C ARG A 47 -4.37 -9.61 -9.25
N ALA A 48 -3.85 -10.83 -9.14
CA ALA A 48 -4.46 -12.02 -9.76
C ALA A 48 -5.25 -12.86 -8.75
N SER A 49 -4.88 -12.85 -7.46
CA SER A 49 -5.60 -13.60 -6.41
C SER A 49 -5.76 -12.78 -5.14
N HIS A 50 -7.02 -12.58 -4.73
CA HIS A 50 -7.38 -11.94 -3.47
C HIS A 50 -6.87 -12.73 -2.27
N THR A 51 -6.91 -14.07 -2.31
CA THR A 51 -6.47 -14.90 -1.18
C THR A 51 -4.97 -14.77 -0.90
N ILE A 52 -4.14 -14.71 -1.95
CA ILE A 52 -2.69 -14.47 -1.81
C ILE A 52 -2.43 -13.07 -1.26
N ARG A 53 -3.17 -12.08 -1.75
CA ARG A 53 -3.08 -10.70 -1.26
C ARG A 53 -3.44 -10.62 0.23
N ASP A 54 -4.54 -11.24 0.65
CA ASP A 54 -5.02 -11.16 2.03
C ASP A 54 -4.09 -11.91 2.99
N SER A 55 -3.56 -13.07 2.57
CA SER A 55 -2.51 -13.79 3.30
C SER A 55 -1.26 -12.92 3.48
N LEU A 56 -0.80 -12.27 2.41
CA LEU A 56 0.35 -11.37 2.45
C LEU A 56 0.11 -10.16 3.35
N VAL A 57 -1.08 -9.53 3.30
CA VAL A 57 -1.45 -8.43 4.20
C VAL A 57 -1.34 -8.86 5.66
N LEU A 58 -1.85 -10.04 6.02
CA LEU A 58 -1.74 -10.55 7.39
C LEU A 58 -0.29 -10.73 7.82
N ILE A 59 0.56 -11.25 6.94
CA ILE A 59 1.98 -11.49 7.23
C ILE A 59 2.73 -10.17 7.37
N LEU A 60 2.49 -9.19 6.50
CA LEU A 60 3.10 -7.86 6.59
C LEU A 60 2.61 -7.10 7.83
N ARG A 61 1.33 -7.24 8.21
CA ARG A 61 0.83 -6.71 9.51
C ARG A 61 1.60 -7.33 10.67
N LYS A 62 1.81 -8.64 10.68
CA LYS A 62 2.64 -9.31 11.71
C LYS A 62 4.10 -8.82 11.70
N ALA A 63 4.65 -8.57 10.52
CA ALA A 63 6.02 -8.07 10.34
C ALA A 63 6.23 -6.69 10.98
N LEU A 64 5.24 -5.79 10.91
CA LEU A 64 5.30 -4.47 11.55
C LEU A 64 5.48 -4.55 13.07
N TYR A 65 4.82 -5.50 13.73
CA TYR A 65 4.89 -5.67 15.19
C TYR A 65 6.12 -6.49 15.66
N ARG A 66 6.86 -7.10 14.73
CA ARG A 66 8.04 -7.90 15.07
C ARG A 66 9.22 -6.99 15.44
N LYS A 67 10.15 -7.53 16.24
CA LYS A 67 11.43 -6.87 16.52
C LYS A 67 12.34 -6.94 15.29
N GLY A 68 13.05 -5.85 15.02
CA GLY A 68 14.03 -5.75 13.94
C GLY A 68 13.62 -4.74 12.86
N VAL A 69 14.41 -3.67 12.73
CA VAL A 69 14.20 -2.56 11.79
C VAL A 69 14.03 -3.07 10.35
N GLU A 70 14.88 -3.99 9.91
CA GLU A 70 14.86 -4.53 8.55
C GLU A 70 13.58 -5.33 8.23
N THR A 71 13.01 -6.01 9.23
CA THR A 71 11.72 -6.71 9.04
C THR A 71 10.57 -5.71 8.88
N ARG A 72 10.62 -4.60 9.63
CA ARG A 72 9.64 -3.51 9.54
C ARG A 72 9.77 -2.75 8.22
N LYS A 73 10.99 -2.43 7.77
CA LYS A 73 11.24 -1.82 6.45
C LYS A 73 10.73 -2.72 5.31
N MET A 74 10.93 -4.04 5.40
CA MET A 74 10.36 -4.99 4.44
C MET A 74 8.83 -4.93 4.45
N ALA A 75 8.21 -4.89 5.63
CA ALA A 75 6.76 -4.79 5.77
C ALA A 75 6.20 -3.51 5.11
N VAL A 76 6.82 -2.36 5.41
CA VAL A 76 6.49 -1.06 4.82
C VAL A 76 6.65 -1.12 3.30
N THR A 77 7.73 -1.71 2.80
CA THR A 77 7.93 -1.91 1.35
C THR A 77 6.78 -2.72 0.74
N GLY A 78 6.32 -3.78 1.41
CA GLY A 78 5.17 -4.57 0.94
C GLY A 78 3.89 -3.75 0.84
N PHE A 79 3.60 -2.95 1.85
CA PHE A 79 2.44 -2.06 1.86
C PHE A 79 2.52 -0.97 0.78
N LEU A 80 3.69 -0.34 0.59
CA LEU A 80 3.91 0.63 -0.47
C LEU A 80 3.77 0.02 -1.87
N GLN A 81 4.20 -1.24 -2.04
CA GLN A 81 4.00 -1.96 -3.29
C GLN A 81 2.52 -2.28 -3.55
N PHE A 82 1.71 -2.56 -2.52
CA PHE A 82 0.25 -2.62 -2.71
C PHE A 82 -0.30 -1.31 -3.25
N LEU A 83 0.06 -0.18 -2.61
CA LEU A 83 -0.37 1.15 -3.00
C LEU A 83 0.06 1.50 -4.43
N SER A 84 1.25 1.07 -4.87
CA SER A 84 1.77 1.37 -6.21
C SER A 84 1.18 0.48 -7.32
N ASN A 85 0.90 -0.79 -7.02
CA ASN A 85 0.49 -1.77 -8.04
C ASN A 85 -1.03 -1.88 -8.23
N LEU A 86 -1.83 -1.45 -7.25
CA LEU A 86 -3.28 -1.42 -7.32
C LEU A 86 -3.76 -0.07 -7.84
N LYS A 87 -3.89 0.04 -9.17
CA LYS A 87 -4.43 1.25 -9.78
C LYS A 87 -5.85 1.51 -9.28
N ILE A 88 -6.01 2.68 -8.71
CA ILE A 88 -7.30 3.30 -8.48
C ILE A 88 -7.65 3.99 -9.81
N ALA A 89 -8.86 3.75 -10.31
CA ALA A 89 -9.33 4.50 -11.47
C ALA A 89 -9.89 5.83 -10.97
N PRO A 90 -9.65 6.93 -11.72
CA PRO A 90 -10.09 8.25 -11.29
C PRO A 90 -11.58 8.19 -11.09
N PHE A 91 -12.04 8.85 -10.04
CA PHE A 91 -13.44 9.08 -9.74
C PHE A 91 -14.06 9.75 -10.97
N SER A 92 -14.50 8.93 -11.92
CA SER A 92 -15.32 9.35 -13.03
C SER A 92 -16.63 9.74 -12.39
N LEU A 93 -16.79 11.03 -12.12
CA LEU A 93 -18.06 11.66 -11.89
C LEU A 93 -19.02 11.10 -12.93
N SER A 94 -20.10 10.49 -12.44
CA SER A 94 -21.20 10.05 -13.26
C SER A 94 -21.80 11.28 -13.93
N GLN A 95 -21.32 11.66 -15.12
CA GLN A 95 -22.22 12.24 -16.09
C GLN A 95 -23.13 11.10 -16.56
N SER A 96 -24.23 10.96 -15.84
CA SER A 96 -25.42 10.32 -16.37
C SER A 96 -25.96 11.26 -17.44
N SER A 97 -25.34 11.27 -18.62
CA SER A 97 -25.94 11.85 -19.81
C SER A 97 -27.08 10.92 -20.23
N SER A 98 -28.26 11.20 -19.71
CA SER A 98 -29.52 10.70 -20.23
C SER A 98 -29.71 11.26 -21.65
N SER A 99 -29.09 10.62 -22.65
CA SER A 99 -29.39 10.87 -24.05
C SER A 99 -30.55 9.97 -24.46
N THR A 100 -31.76 10.51 -24.34
CA THR A 100 -32.92 10.12 -25.12
C THR A 100 -32.61 10.23 -26.61
N ALA A 101 -32.45 9.12 -27.33
CA ALA A 101 -32.68 9.05 -28.78
C ALA A 101 -32.75 7.59 -29.29
N ASN A 102 -33.99 7.16 -29.54
CA ASN A 102 -34.47 6.29 -30.61
C ASN A 102 -33.61 5.17 -31.26
N SER A 103 -34.23 3.98 -31.20
CA SER A 103 -34.46 3.04 -32.31
C SER A 103 -33.36 2.05 -32.72
N SER A 104 -33.73 0.78 -32.59
CA SER A 104 -33.23 -0.44 -33.27
C SER A 104 -31.87 -1.02 -32.87
N SER A 105 -31.90 -2.02 -31.97
CA SER A 105 -31.18 -3.31 -32.05
C SER A 105 -31.09 -4.02 -30.69
N ILE A 106 -32.21 -4.56 -30.20
CA ILE A 106 -32.23 -5.43 -29.02
C ILE A 106 -31.86 -6.85 -29.46
N PHE A 107 -30.56 -7.17 -29.58
CA PHE A 107 -30.09 -8.57 -29.44
C PHE A 107 -28.59 -8.75 -29.16
N THR A 108 -27.72 -7.77 -29.42
CA THR A 108 -26.25 -8.04 -29.42
C THR A 108 -25.41 -7.21 -28.45
N GLN A 109 -26.01 -6.58 -27.43
CA GLN A 109 -25.26 -5.76 -26.44
C GLN A 109 -25.28 -6.29 -24.99
N ALA A 110 -25.76 -7.50 -24.73
CA ALA A 110 -25.77 -8.04 -23.36
C ALA A 110 -24.41 -8.59 -22.85
N THR A 111 -23.37 -8.65 -23.70
CA THR A 111 -22.09 -9.32 -23.34
C THR A 111 -20.96 -8.35 -22.96
N LEU A 112 -21.02 -7.08 -23.37
CA LEU A 112 -19.90 -6.13 -23.17
C LEU A 112 -20.04 -5.20 -21.95
N GLU A 113 -21.27 -5.00 -21.44
CA GLU A 113 -21.53 -4.17 -20.24
C GLU A 113 -20.99 -4.79 -18.93
N ARG A 114 -20.80 -6.12 -18.89
CA ARG A 114 -20.30 -6.83 -17.70
C ARG A 114 -18.84 -6.48 -17.35
N GLY A 115 -18.02 -6.10 -18.34
CA GLY A 115 -16.64 -5.66 -18.12
C GLY A 115 -16.53 -4.26 -17.50
N SER A 116 -17.43 -3.35 -17.88
CA SER A 116 -17.49 -1.98 -17.35
C SER A 116 -17.96 -1.96 -15.89
N GLN A 117 -18.96 -2.77 -15.52
CA GLN A 117 -19.39 -2.89 -14.12
C GLN A 117 -18.36 -3.62 -13.25
N SER A 118 -17.71 -4.68 -13.76
CA SER A 118 -16.67 -5.41 -13.01
C SER A 118 -15.41 -4.56 -12.76
N SER A 119 -14.97 -3.77 -13.75
CA SER A 119 -13.84 -2.85 -13.58
C SER A 119 -14.15 -1.70 -12.60
N ARG A 120 -15.37 -1.16 -12.63
CA ARG A 120 -15.83 -0.14 -11.67
C ARG A 120 -15.94 -0.69 -10.24
N ALA A 121 -16.48 -1.90 -10.08
CA ALA A 121 -16.54 -2.57 -8.78
C ALA A 121 -15.13 -2.87 -8.25
N SER A 122 -14.24 -3.40 -9.09
CA SER A 122 -12.84 -3.65 -8.74
C SER A 122 -12.09 -2.37 -8.36
N SER A 123 -12.34 -1.26 -9.06
CA SER A 123 -11.74 0.04 -8.72
C SER A 123 -12.21 0.53 -7.34
N ARG A 124 -13.51 0.47 -7.04
CA ARG A 124 -14.02 0.85 -5.71
C ARG A 124 -13.44 -0.02 -4.60
N THR A 125 -13.29 -1.34 -4.83
CA THR A 125 -12.64 -2.24 -3.89
C THR A 125 -11.16 -1.89 -3.70
N ASN A 126 -10.46 -1.47 -4.75
CA ASN A 126 -9.06 -1.02 -4.65
C ASN A 126 -8.93 0.29 -3.88
N VAL A 127 -9.85 1.25 -4.02
CA VAL A 127 -9.88 2.48 -3.21
C VAL A 127 -9.94 2.13 -1.72
N ALA A 128 -10.95 1.36 -1.32
CA ALA A 128 -11.16 0.99 0.08
C ALA A 128 -9.96 0.23 0.64
N PHE A 129 -9.42 -0.70 -0.16
CA PHE A 129 -8.22 -1.44 0.23
C PHE A 129 -6.99 -0.52 0.41
N CYS A 130 -6.75 0.42 -0.51
CA CYS A 130 -5.62 1.35 -0.37
C CYS A 130 -5.78 2.27 0.85
N GLN A 131 -7.01 2.71 1.14
CA GLN A 131 -7.30 3.47 2.37
C GLN A 131 -7.02 2.65 3.62
N GLU A 132 -7.41 1.37 3.66
CA GLU A 132 -7.05 0.48 4.77
C GLU A 132 -5.54 0.33 4.92
N ILE A 133 -4.79 0.24 3.80
CA ILE A 133 -3.33 0.20 3.84
C ILE A 133 -2.75 1.49 4.43
N LEU A 134 -3.25 2.66 4.02
CA LEU A 134 -2.81 3.94 4.58
C LEU A 134 -3.08 4.01 6.10
N ILE A 135 -4.24 3.55 6.56
CA ILE A 135 -4.57 3.48 8.00
C ILE A 135 -3.64 2.51 8.75
N ILE A 136 -3.16 1.43 8.13
CA ILE A 136 -2.14 0.57 8.76
C ILE A 136 -0.80 1.31 8.84
N LEU A 137 -0.46 2.05 7.78
CA LEU A 137 0.80 2.78 7.68
C LEU A 137 0.90 3.95 8.67
N THR A 138 -0.22 4.53 9.14
CA THR A 138 -0.15 5.56 10.21
C THR A 138 0.57 5.05 11.44
N LYS A 139 0.40 3.77 11.79
CA LYS A 139 1.09 3.15 12.93
C LYS A 139 2.61 3.14 12.76
N CYS A 140 3.09 3.12 11.51
CA CYS A 140 4.52 3.12 11.19
C CYS A 140 5.22 4.41 11.63
N PHE A 141 4.48 5.50 11.86
CA PHE A 141 5.04 6.74 12.39
C PHE A 141 5.49 6.67 13.84
N SER A 142 4.93 5.74 14.63
CA SER A 142 5.39 5.51 16.00
C SER A 142 6.60 4.55 16.08
N HIS A 143 7.14 4.11 14.93
CA HIS A 143 8.35 3.28 14.89
C HIS A 143 9.63 4.12 14.80
N GLU A 144 10.76 3.41 14.87
CA GLU A 144 12.12 3.98 14.78
C GLU A 144 12.30 4.87 13.54
N CYS A 145 13.10 5.93 13.69
CA CYS A 145 13.44 6.92 12.67
C CYS A 145 13.74 6.30 11.30
N GLU A 146 14.50 5.22 11.25
CA GLU A 146 14.85 4.54 9.99
C GLU A 146 13.63 3.98 9.24
N VAL A 147 12.61 3.50 9.96
CA VAL A 147 11.36 3.00 9.37
C VAL A 147 10.52 4.18 8.88
N ARG A 148 10.47 5.27 9.64
CA ARG A 148 9.77 6.51 9.24
C ARG A 148 10.36 7.12 7.97
N GLN A 149 11.68 7.25 7.92
CA GLN A 149 12.38 7.77 6.74
C GLN A 149 12.08 6.92 5.50
N HIS A 150 12.08 5.59 5.66
CA HIS A 150 11.74 4.66 4.59
C HIS A 150 10.28 4.83 4.12
N LEU A 151 9.35 5.03 5.07
CA LEU A 151 7.95 5.29 4.77
C LEU A 151 7.76 6.61 4.01
N TYR A 152 8.36 7.72 4.46
CA TYR A 152 8.21 9.02 3.81
C TYR A 152 8.65 8.98 2.35
N LYS A 153 9.82 8.40 2.08
CA LYS A 153 10.33 8.22 0.71
C LYS A 153 9.38 7.38 -0.13
N GLY A 154 8.93 6.26 0.42
CA GLY A 154 8.06 5.33 -0.27
C GLY A 154 6.67 5.88 -0.57
N LEU A 155 6.09 6.69 0.32
CA LEU A 155 4.81 7.35 0.10
C LEU A 155 4.89 8.33 -1.08
N ALA A 156 5.97 9.11 -1.15
CA ALA A 156 6.19 10.00 -2.29
C ALA A 156 6.24 9.23 -3.62
N ASP A 157 7.01 8.13 -3.67
CA ASP A 157 7.10 7.27 -4.85
C ASP A 157 5.72 6.67 -5.23
N ALA A 158 4.95 6.22 -4.24
CA ALA A 158 3.62 5.64 -4.46
C ALA A 158 2.62 6.67 -5.03
N VAL A 159 2.64 7.91 -4.54
CA VAL A 159 1.80 9.01 -5.04
C VAL A 159 2.19 9.39 -6.47
N CYS A 160 3.49 9.40 -6.81
CA CYS A 160 3.93 9.63 -8.18
C CYS A 160 3.38 8.59 -9.17
N VAL A 161 3.22 7.34 -8.73
CA VAL A 161 2.64 6.25 -9.56
C VAL A 161 1.12 6.32 -9.60
N ASN A 162 0.47 6.64 -8.47
CA ASN A 162 -0.98 6.72 -8.33
C ASN A 162 -1.38 8.07 -7.69
N PRO A 163 -1.58 9.12 -8.50
CA PRO A 163 -1.88 10.47 -8.01
C PRO A 163 -3.16 10.58 -7.18
N GLU A 164 -4.10 9.64 -7.32
CA GLU A 164 -5.34 9.59 -6.53
C GLU A 164 -5.11 9.31 -5.04
N LEU A 165 -3.92 8.81 -4.69
CA LEU A 165 -3.51 8.66 -3.29
C LEU A 165 -2.99 9.96 -2.68
N ALA A 166 -2.82 11.04 -3.46
CA ALA A 166 -2.20 12.27 -2.99
C ALA A 166 -2.94 12.88 -1.80
N GLU A 167 -4.26 13.10 -1.92
CA GLU A 167 -5.10 13.67 -0.86
C GLU A 167 -5.02 12.86 0.45
N PRO A 168 -5.36 11.55 0.49
CA PRO A 168 -5.29 10.80 1.74
C PRO A 168 -3.87 10.62 2.28
N THR A 169 -2.85 10.69 1.42
CA THR A 169 -1.44 10.65 1.87
C THR A 169 -1.04 11.97 2.51
N ILE A 170 -1.44 13.11 1.94
CA ILE A 170 -1.17 14.44 2.50
C ILE A 170 -1.89 14.60 3.83
N ASP A 171 -3.16 14.20 3.93
CA ASP A 171 -3.91 14.25 5.20
C ASP A 171 -3.20 13.48 6.31
N LEU A 172 -2.73 12.28 5.99
CA LEU A 172 -1.98 11.41 6.89
C LEU A 172 -0.63 12.02 7.31
N LEU A 173 0.08 12.68 6.40
CA LEU A 173 1.33 13.38 6.70
C LEU A 173 1.09 14.65 7.52
N LEU A 174 -0.01 15.35 7.25
CA LEU A 174 -0.39 16.58 7.95
C LEU A 174 -0.82 16.27 9.38
N GLU A 175 -1.60 15.22 9.59
CA GLU A 175 -1.97 14.72 10.92
C GLU A 175 -0.69 14.41 11.74
N HIS A 176 0.23 13.65 11.16
CA HIS A 176 1.51 13.38 11.81
C HIS A 176 2.37 14.65 12.04
N PHE A 177 2.38 15.59 11.10
CA PHE A 177 3.14 16.84 11.24
C PHE A 177 2.55 17.74 12.33
N SER A 178 1.23 17.74 12.51
CA SER A 178 0.55 18.51 13.54
C SER A 178 0.97 18.12 14.95
N ASP A 179 1.42 16.87 15.14
CA ASP A 179 2.01 16.42 16.41
C ASP A 179 3.33 17.13 16.72
N PHE A 180 4.04 17.68 15.74
CA PHE A 180 5.33 18.37 15.97
C PHE A 180 5.25 19.89 15.80
N TYR A 181 4.11 20.41 15.35
CA TYR A 181 3.93 21.83 15.02
C TYR A 181 3.16 22.57 16.11
N GLU A 182 3.73 23.67 16.59
CA GLU A 182 3.07 24.59 17.51
C GLU A 182 2.27 25.63 16.72
N THR A 183 0.98 25.76 17.01
CA THR A 183 0.09 26.70 16.30
C THR A 183 0.18 28.13 16.81
N ASP A 184 0.78 28.34 17.99
CA ASP A 184 1.01 29.66 18.57
C ASP A 184 2.18 30.36 17.87
N GLU A 185 1.88 31.45 17.14
CA GLU A 185 2.87 32.26 16.40
C GLU A 185 3.91 32.94 17.30
N GLU A 186 3.64 33.05 18.60
CA GLU A 186 4.57 33.62 19.58
C GLU A 186 5.67 32.63 20.00
N VAL A 187 5.46 31.32 19.81
CA VAL A 187 6.42 30.28 20.17
C VAL A 187 7.42 30.06 19.03
N LYS A 188 8.70 30.36 19.30
CA LYS A 188 9.80 30.15 18.35
C LYS A 188 10.84 29.21 18.97
N PRO A 189 11.24 28.13 18.27
CA PRO A 189 10.80 27.71 16.92
C PRO A 189 9.39 27.08 16.93
N PRO A 190 8.64 27.15 15.81
CA PRO A 190 7.28 26.58 15.71
C PRO A 190 7.27 25.05 15.59
N VAL A 191 8.45 24.41 15.52
CA VAL A 191 8.58 22.95 15.44
C VAL A 191 9.22 22.45 16.73
N ARG A 192 8.58 21.47 17.36
CA ARG A 192 9.02 20.83 18.60
C ARG A 192 10.13 19.82 18.33
N PHE A 193 11.36 20.32 18.14
CA PHE A 193 12.54 19.47 17.92
C PHE A 193 12.85 18.54 19.09
N ASP A 194 12.45 18.90 20.30
CA ASP A 194 12.65 18.07 21.49
C ASP A 194 11.95 16.71 21.34
N GLU A 195 10.79 16.67 20.66
CA GLU A 195 10.03 15.44 20.40
C GLU A 195 10.63 14.59 19.26
N CYS A 196 11.59 15.13 18.52
CA CYS A 196 12.32 14.41 17.47
C CYS A 196 13.58 13.70 18.00
N SER A 197 13.96 13.93 19.26
CA SER A 197 15.15 13.35 19.88
C SER A 197 14.82 12.62 21.17
N GLY A 198 15.35 11.41 21.33
CA GLY A 198 15.25 10.61 22.53
C GLY A 198 16.63 10.45 23.18
N ILE A 199 16.68 10.53 24.50
CA ILE A 199 17.91 10.24 25.26
C ILE A 199 17.87 8.78 25.69
N ALA A 200 18.71 7.95 25.08
CA ALA A 200 18.89 6.54 25.45
C ALA A 200 20.20 6.38 26.24
N GLY A 201 20.14 6.66 27.55
CA GLY A 201 21.32 6.62 28.41
C GLY A 201 22.26 7.79 28.14
N LEU A 202 23.47 7.53 27.60
CA LEU A 202 24.45 8.57 27.23
C LEU A 202 24.39 8.97 25.76
N GLU A 203 23.57 8.30 24.95
CA GLU A 203 23.45 8.56 23.52
C GLU A 203 22.14 9.30 23.21
N ALA A 204 22.24 10.40 22.48
CA ALA A 204 21.09 11.06 21.87
C ALA A 204 20.76 10.34 20.56
N VAL A 205 19.57 9.76 20.48
CA VAL A 205 19.08 9.02 19.31
C VAL A 205 17.92 9.81 18.71
N LEU A 206 17.95 10.05 17.40
CA LEU A 206 16.80 10.60 16.69
C LEU A 206 15.68 9.57 16.75
N GLN A 207 14.53 9.98 17.29
CA GLN A 207 13.38 9.09 17.35
C GLN A 207 12.83 8.88 15.96
#